data_AF-A0A0N0H166-F1
#
_entry.id   AF-A0A0N0H166-F1
#
_cell.length_a   1.000
_cell.length_b   1.000
_cell.length_c   1.000
_cell.angle_alpha   90.00
_cell.angle_beta   90.00
_cell.angle_gamma   90.00
#
_symmetry.space_group_name_H-M   'P 1'
#
loop_
_entity.id
_entity.type
_entity.pdbx_description
1 polymer ?
#
loop_
_entity_poly.entity_id
_entity_poly.type
_entity_poly.pdbx_seq_one_letter_code
_entity_poly.pdbx_strand_id
1 'polypeptide(L)' 'MAVCEADDVRARRIAVDYASHSAQVDVLHDELLDVLASIEPRESRVPLMSTVTGDWLDTSIMDAAYWHR' A
#
# COMPACT_ATOMS: atom_id res chain seq x y z
N MET A 1 -9.46 -18.80 9.81
CA MET A 1 -8.64 -20.04 9.70
C MET A 1 -9.53 -21.26 9.56
N ALA A 2 -10.56 -21.43 10.41
CA ALA A 2 -11.49 -22.57 10.35
C ALA A 2 -12.03 -22.92 8.95
N VAL A 3 -12.35 -21.92 8.12
CA VAL A 3 -12.82 -22.16 6.74
C VAL A 3 -11.71 -22.76 5.87
N CYS A 4 -10.53 -22.14 5.80
CA CYS A 4 -9.41 -22.68 5.02
C CYS A 4 -8.96 -24.06 5.51
N GLU A 5 -9.00 -24.30 6.83
CA GLU A 5 -8.68 -25.62 7.41
C GLU A 5 -9.71 -26.68 7.02
N ALA A 6 -11.01 -26.33 7.00
CA ALA A 6 -12.05 -27.23 6.52
C ALA A 6 -11.89 -27.57 5.03
N ASP A 7 -11.32 -26.65 4.24
CA ASP A 7 -11.07 -26.80 2.81
C ASP A 7 -9.67 -27.40 2.49
N ASP A 8 -8.91 -27.86 3.49
CA ASP A 8 -7.52 -28.35 3.35
C ASP A 8 -6.55 -27.35 2.69
N VAL A 9 -6.84 -26.06 2.83
CA VAL A 9 -6.01 -24.96 2.33
C VAL A 9 -5.07 -24.47 3.43
N ARG A 10 -3.76 -24.48 3.13
CA ARG A 10 -2.73 -24.00 4.06
C ARG A 10 -2.84 -22.49 4.30
N ALA A 11 -3.17 -22.10 5.52
CA ALA A 11 -3.14 -20.72 5.99
C ALA A 11 -2.27 -20.58 7.25
N ARG A 12 -1.66 -19.41 7.44
CA ARG A 12 -0.93 -19.08 8.67
C ARG A 12 -1.21 -17.65 9.09
N ARG A 13 -1.20 -17.40 10.41
CA ARG A 13 -1.14 -16.02 10.92
C ARG A 13 0.23 -15.43 10.66
N ILE A 14 0.26 -14.16 10.32
CA ILE A 14 1.49 -13.36 10.26
C ILE A 14 1.61 -12.66 11.60
N ALA A 15 2.77 -12.79 12.26
CA ALA A 15 3.04 -12.10 13.50
C ALA A 15 3.43 -10.65 13.18
N VAL A 16 2.43 -9.79 13.11
CA VAL A 16 2.55 -8.35 12.86
C VAL A 16 1.53 -7.62 13.74
N ASP A 17 1.87 -6.41 14.17
CA ASP A 17 1.10 -5.66 15.16
C ASP A 17 -0.12 -4.93 14.55
N TYR A 18 -0.17 -4.81 13.22
CA TYR A 18 -1.23 -4.12 12.51
C TYR A 18 -1.45 -4.69 11.09
N ALA A 19 -2.58 -4.35 10.48
CA ALA A 19 -3.00 -4.85 9.19
C ALA A 19 -2.81 -3.79 8.08
N SER A 20 -1.61 -3.72 7.48
CA SER A 20 -1.20 -2.60 6.60
C SER A 20 -2.02 -2.38 5.33
N HIS A 21 -2.53 -3.45 4.70
CA HIS A 21 -3.25 -3.36 3.41
C HIS A 21 -4.73 -3.72 3.60
N SER A 22 -5.37 -3.01 4.51
CA SER A 22 -6.75 -3.26 4.89
C SER A 22 -7.43 -1.98 5.32
N ALA A 23 -8.76 -1.95 5.32
CA ALA A 23 -9.56 -0.78 5.70
C ALA A 23 -9.26 -0.25 7.11
N GLN A 24 -8.58 -1.04 7.95
CA GLN A 24 -8.06 -0.63 9.25
C GLN A 24 -7.05 0.52 9.15
N VAL A 25 -6.38 0.70 8.01
CA VAL A 25 -5.41 1.79 7.79
C VAL A 25 -6.09 3.09 7.35
N ASP A 26 -7.33 3.04 6.82
CA ASP A 26 -8.04 4.21 6.31
C ASP A 26 -8.22 5.32 7.37
N VAL A 27 -8.19 4.97 8.67
CA VAL A 27 -8.23 5.93 9.78
C VAL A 27 -7.04 6.90 9.80
N LEU A 28 -5.94 6.54 9.14
CA LEU A 28 -4.72 7.35 9.03
C LEU A 28 -4.70 8.20 7.74
N HIS A 29 -5.73 8.12 6.88
CA HIS A 29 -5.75 8.79 5.57
C HIS A 29 -5.39 10.28 5.68
N ASP A 30 -6.16 11.03 6.47
CA ASP A 30 -6.01 12.48 6.55
C ASP A 30 -4.67 12.88 7.19
N GLU A 31 -4.20 12.12 8.18
CA GLU A 31 -2.89 12.34 8.83
C GLU A 31 -1.73 12.09 7.86
N LEU A 32 -1.80 11.02 7.06
CA LEU A 32 -0.79 10.70 6.06
C LEU A 32 -0.75 11.76 4.96
N LEU A 33 -1.91 12.25 4.51
CA LEU A 33 -1.97 13.33 3.51
C LEU A 33 -1.31 14.61 4.03
N ASP A 34 -1.54 14.96 5.30
CA ASP A 34 -0.95 16.15 5.93
C ASP A 34 0.58 16.01 6.10
N VAL A 35 1.04 14.91 6.71
CA VAL A 35 2.48 14.68 6.97
C VAL A 35 3.29 14.59 5.67
N LEU A 36 2.69 14.05 4.62
CA LEU A 36 3.36 13.87 3.32
C LEU A 36 3.10 15.04 2.35
N ALA A 37 2.39 16.09 2.76
CA ALA A 37 1.99 17.20 1.88
C ALA A 37 3.18 17.95 1.24
N SER A 38 4.34 17.92 1.88
CA SER A 38 5.55 18.60 1.38
C SER A 38 6.36 17.78 0.36
N ILE A 39 5.95 16.55 0.05
CA ILE A 39 6.62 15.73 -0.95
C ILE A 39 6.36 16.31 -2.33
N GLU A 40 7.44 16.56 -3.07
CA GLU A 40 7.42 16.95 -4.49
C GLU A 40 7.98 15.79 -5.34
N PRO A 41 7.13 14.89 -5.83
CA PRO A 41 7.58 13.76 -6.64
C PRO A 41 8.14 14.25 -7.97
N ARG A 42 9.06 13.49 -8.55
CA ARG A 42 9.71 13.82 -9.82
C ARG A 42 9.80 12.59 -10.69
N GLU A 43 9.87 12.83 -11.99
CA GLU A 43 10.11 11.77 -12.95
C GLU A 43 11.44 11.06 -12.65
N SER A 44 11.36 9.74 -12.57
CA SER A 44 12.48 8.85 -12.32
C SER A 44 13.25 8.61 -13.60
N ARG A 45 14.58 8.67 -13.51
CA ARG A 45 15.47 8.36 -14.65
C ARG A 45 15.45 6.89 -15.04
N VAL A 46 15.03 6.01 -14.13
CA VAL A 46 14.90 4.58 -14.35
C VAL A 46 13.41 4.25 -14.34
N PRO A 47 12.89 3.49 -15.33
CA PRO A 47 11.48 3.08 -15.34
C PRO A 47 11.10 2.31 -14.08
N LEU A 48 9.93 2.62 -13.52
CA LEU A 48 9.38 1.96 -12.32
C LEU A 48 8.11 1.20 -12.68
N MET A 49 8.08 -0.10 -12.39
CA MET A 49 6.90 -0.95 -12.44
C MET A 49 6.23 -0.93 -11.07
N SER A 50 5.05 -0.31 -10.96
CA SER A 50 4.34 -0.12 -9.69
C SER A 50 3.67 -1.42 -9.26
N THR A 51 3.88 -1.84 -8.02
CA THR A 51 3.19 -3.02 -7.44
C THR A 51 1.77 -2.72 -6.99
N VAL A 52 1.38 -1.44 -6.94
CA VAL A 52 0.02 -0.99 -6.61
C VAL A 52 -0.88 -1.09 -7.84
N THR A 53 -0.37 -0.65 -9.00
CA THR A 53 -1.13 -0.61 -10.26
C THR A 53 -0.83 -1.78 -11.19
N GLY A 54 0.30 -2.47 -11.01
CA GLY A 54 0.74 -3.55 -11.89
C GLY A 54 1.22 -3.08 -13.27
N ASP A 55 1.61 -1.81 -13.40
CA ASP A 55 2.05 -1.21 -14.68
C ASP A 55 3.22 -0.23 -14.47
N TRP A 56 3.88 0.15 -15.57
CA TRP A 56 4.87 1.22 -15.60
C TRP A 56 4.23 2.54 -15.14
N LEU A 57 4.89 3.23 -14.22
CA LEU A 57 4.37 4.42 -13.56
C LEU A 57 5.16 5.67 -13.95
N ASP A 58 4.46 6.75 -14.28
CA ASP A 58 5.03 8.09 -14.19
C ASP A 58 5.21 8.45 -12.71
N THR A 59 6.45 8.42 -12.24
CA THR A 59 6.78 8.62 -10.83
C THR A 59 6.59 10.06 -10.34
N SER A 60 6.30 11.02 -11.23
CA SER A 60 5.89 12.36 -10.85
C SER A 60 4.52 12.41 -10.14
N ILE A 61 3.73 11.31 -10.21
CA ILE A 61 2.45 11.19 -9.51
C ILE A 61 2.55 10.55 -8.12
N MET A 62 3.75 10.18 -7.65
CA MET A 62 3.96 9.50 -6.36
C MET A 62 3.84 10.46 -5.16
N ASP A 63 2.73 11.20 -5.10
CA ASP A 63 2.37 12.15 -4.06
C ASP A 63 1.82 11.45 -2.80
N ALA A 64 1.39 12.22 -1.81
CA ALA A 64 0.82 11.70 -0.57
C ALA A 64 -0.36 10.73 -0.80
N ALA A 65 -1.21 10.99 -1.79
CA ALA A 65 -2.36 10.14 -2.10
C ALA A 65 -1.92 8.81 -2.75
N TYR A 66 -0.86 8.83 -3.57
CA TYR A 66 -0.27 7.60 -4.09
C TYR A 66 0.31 6.74 -2.97
N TRP A 67 1.00 7.33 -1.98
CA TRP A 67 1.60 6.59 -0.87
C TRP A 67 0.59 6.01 0.13
N HIS A 68 -0.61 6.60 0.24
CA HIS A 68 -1.69 6.04 1.04
C HIS A 68 -2.38 4.83 0.38
N ARG A 69 -2.44 4.81 -0.96
CA ARG A 69 -3.19 3.83 -1.75
C ARG A 69 -2.69 2.40 -1.55
#